data_AF-A0A1X7T3W8-F1
#
_entry.id   AF-A0A1X7T3W8-F1
#
_cell.length_a   1.000
_cell.length_b   1.000
_cell.length_c   1.000
_cell.angle_alpha   90.00
_cell.angle_beta   90.00
_cell.angle_gamma   90.00
#
_symmetry.space_group_name_H-M   'P 1'
#
loop_
_entity.id
_entity.type
_entity.pdbx_description
1 polymer ?
#
loop_
_entity_poly.entity_id
_entity_poly.type
_entity_poly.pdbx_seq_one_letter_code
_entity_poly.pdbx_strand_id
1 'polypeptide(L)'
;MLGGLVADDGLVIATNNVYIFNVTHNTIHWESIKKGSISGEGLWTKERYTHASAIINGDSTSPALVVIGGRDNNSQVVNECLLFDDFTTGQFSCKKIPLPESVTGRYYHSLTAVTMSPHCAWLVIVGGYEEFEWKDVGGGVEEPTSTLITDTNRLTMIIELVYIEAGEWIVQSVLDGNDLTSKKYQEKYSTYSKTRTWWMDQLIEYPTKKEMKLQRYIQSLHQELQVAHQNKVSLQEALTEANKQANFDKIETVKSEKLEEVLKAQAQLQEEKQIITEDYEKLKVKVADYEIYITEIEEEKKQVEEEKEKLEEKYLQEKQITKELKSEVADNELYTAKLMKEREQWSQMKETSTIGLQFNYLIPSM
;
A
#
# COMPACT_ATOMS: atom_id res chain seq x y z
N MET A 1 -2.16 1.33 17.62
CA MET A 1 -3.17 0.42 18.21
C MET A 1 -4.48 1.18 18.35
N LEU A 2 -5.62 0.51 18.21
CA LEU A 2 -6.94 1.11 18.38
C LEU A 2 -7.85 0.15 19.15
N GLY A 3 -8.73 0.69 19.99
CA GLY A 3 -9.79 -0.08 20.66
C GLY A 3 -9.29 -1.11 21.69
N GLY A 4 -10.10 -2.15 21.91
CA GLY A 4 -9.86 -3.18 22.92
C GLY A 4 -10.77 -3.04 24.14
N LEU A 5 -10.60 -3.92 25.13
CA LEU A 5 -11.33 -3.90 26.40
C LEU A 5 -10.43 -3.38 27.52
N VAL A 6 -10.97 -2.50 28.35
CA VAL A 6 -10.31 -1.94 29.53
C VAL A 6 -11.21 -2.09 30.75
N ALA A 7 -10.61 -2.19 31.93
CA ALA A 7 -11.33 -2.17 33.20
C ALA A 7 -11.50 -0.73 33.66
N ASP A 8 -12.74 -0.32 33.92
CA ASP A 8 -13.11 0.98 34.46
C ASP A 8 -14.07 0.76 35.64
N ASP A 9 -13.63 1.10 36.85
CA ASP A 9 -14.37 0.87 38.11
C ASP A 9 -14.95 -0.57 38.28
N GLY A 10 -14.23 -1.57 37.77
CA GLY A 10 -14.63 -2.98 37.85
C GLY A 10 -15.56 -3.45 36.73
N LEU A 11 -15.98 -2.56 35.83
CA LEU A 11 -16.69 -2.87 34.60
C LEU A 11 -15.70 -3.02 33.44
N VAL A 12 -15.98 -3.97 32.55
CA VAL A 12 -15.20 -4.15 31.32
C VAL A 12 -15.88 -3.35 30.21
N ILE A 13 -15.20 -2.31 29.71
CA ILE A 13 -15.71 -1.45 28.65
C ILE A 13 -14.80 -1.51 27.43
N ALA A 14 -15.38 -1.43 26.24
CA ALA A 14 -14.61 -1.20 25.03
C ALA A 14 -14.14 0.25 24.99
N THR A 15 -12.93 0.45 24.45
CA THR A 15 -12.37 1.77 24.23
C THR A 15 -12.38 2.12 22.74
N ASN A 16 -12.28 3.41 22.45
CA ASN A 16 -12.02 3.97 21.13
C ASN A 16 -10.69 4.72 21.08
N ASN A 17 -9.86 4.58 22.12
CA ASN A 17 -8.55 5.22 22.18
C ASN A 17 -7.65 4.69 21.07
N VAL A 18 -6.91 5.63 20.47
CA VAL A 18 -5.90 5.34 19.46
C VAL A 18 -4.54 5.64 20.08
N TYR A 19 -3.67 4.65 20.08
CA TYR A 19 -2.32 4.77 20.63
C TYR A 19 -1.29 4.68 19.53
N ILE A 20 -0.35 5.61 19.55
CA ILE A 20 0.81 5.64 18.65
C ILE A 20 2.05 5.32 19.47
N PHE A 21 2.92 4.52 18.87
CA PHE A 21 4.20 4.13 19.43
C PHE A 21 5.29 4.66 18.53
N ASN A 22 6.15 5.50 19.07
CA ASN A 22 7.38 5.94 18.45
C ASN A 22 8.54 5.23 19.12
N VAL A 23 9.23 4.38 18.36
CA VAL A 23 10.34 3.56 18.86
C VAL A 23 11.65 4.19 18.39
N THR A 24 12.46 4.62 19.34
CA THR A 24 13.85 5.03 19.10
C THR A 24 14.80 3.86 19.44
N HIS A 25 16.11 4.04 19.22
CA HIS A 25 17.11 3.01 19.52
C HIS A 25 17.02 2.46 20.96
N ASN A 26 16.65 3.29 21.93
CA ASN A 26 16.66 2.92 23.35
C ASN A 26 15.34 3.19 24.09
N THR A 27 14.37 3.85 23.47
CA THR A 27 13.11 4.23 24.14
C THR A 27 11.90 3.96 23.28
N ILE A 28 10.82 3.56 23.93
CA ILE A 28 9.48 3.49 23.33
C ILE A 28 8.68 4.64 23.94
N HIS A 29 8.41 5.66 23.13
CA HIS A 29 7.47 6.71 23.47
C HIS A 29 6.10 6.28 22.96
N TRP A 30 5.09 6.37 23.80
CA TRP A 30 3.72 6.10 23.41
C TRP A 30 2.82 7.23 23.87
N GLU A 31 1.81 7.54 23.05
CA GLU A 31 0.81 8.54 23.39
C GLU A 31 -0.57 8.12 22.88
N SER A 32 -1.60 8.54 23.61
CA SER A 32 -2.98 8.42 23.15
C SER A 32 -3.33 9.67 22.35
N ILE A 33 -3.83 9.47 21.13
CA ILE A 33 -4.39 10.55 20.33
C ILE A 33 -5.64 11.09 21.03
N LYS A 34 -5.78 12.42 21.09
CA LYS A 34 -6.92 13.07 21.75
C LYS A 34 -8.11 13.18 20.81
N LYS A 35 -9.31 13.14 21.40
CA LYS A 35 -10.62 13.19 20.70
C LYS A 35 -10.80 14.32 19.69
N GLY A 36 -10.10 15.44 19.86
CA GLY A 36 -10.17 16.62 18.99
C GLY A 36 -8.96 16.82 18.07
N SER A 37 -8.02 15.88 18.03
CA SER A 37 -6.79 15.96 17.22
C SER A 37 -6.92 15.28 15.86
N ILE A 38 -8.08 14.70 15.55
CA ILE A 38 -8.35 14.03 14.28
C ILE A 38 -9.21 14.94 13.40
N SER A 39 -8.73 15.24 12.18
CA SER A 39 -9.49 15.95 11.14
C SER A 39 -10.32 14.94 10.32
N GLY A 40 -11.57 15.28 9.98
CA GLY A 40 -12.47 14.41 9.20
C GLY A 40 -13.95 14.62 9.53
N GLU A 41 -14.83 14.30 8.58
CA GLU A 41 -16.28 14.47 8.74
C GLU A 41 -16.86 13.53 9.83
N GLY A 42 -17.16 14.09 11.01
CA GLY A 42 -18.33 13.70 11.79
C GLY A 42 -18.24 12.60 12.84
N LEU A 43 -17.15 11.87 13.07
CA LEU A 43 -17.10 10.87 14.18
C LEU A 43 -15.70 10.62 14.72
N TRP A 44 -15.54 10.80 16.04
CA TRP A 44 -14.61 9.95 16.81
C TRP A 44 -15.10 8.51 16.74
N THR A 45 -14.19 7.54 16.71
CA THR A 45 -14.59 6.14 16.57
C THR A 45 -15.50 5.70 17.69
N LYS A 46 -16.53 4.90 17.36
CA LYS A 46 -17.26 4.15 18.37
C LYS A 46 -16.32 3.20 19.09
N GLU A 47 -16.53 3.07 20.40
CA GLU A 47 -15.86 2.08 21.24
C GLU A 47 -15.97 0.70 20.59
N ARG A 48 -14.84 0.00 20.46
CA ARG A 48 -14.84 -1.30 19.81
C ARG A 48 -13.74 -2.25 20.28
N TYR A 49 -14.05 -3.52 20.28
CA TYR A 49 -13.11 -4.61 20.59
C TYR A 49 -13.29 -5.75 19.57
N THR A 50 -12.34 -6.70 19.50
CA THR A 50 -12.38 -7.87 18.59
C THR A 50 -12.50 -7.53 17.10
N HIS A 51 -12.14 -6.30 16.74
CA HIS A 51 -11.95 -5.89 15.35
C HIS A 51 -10.62 -6.43 14.82
N ALA A 52 -10.43 -6.33 13.52
CA ALA A 52 -9.14 -6.58 12.90
C ALA A 52 -8.58 -5.28 12.31
N SER A 53 -7.26 -5.16 12.28
CA SER A 53 -6.59 -3.99 11.73
C SER A 53 -5.36 -4.38 10.94
N ALA A 54 -5.06 -3.64 9.88
CA ALA A 54 -3.84 -3.82 9.10
C ALA A 54 -3.26 -2.47 8.68
N ILE A 55 -1.95 -2.43 8.50
CA ILE A 55 -1.22 -1.25 8.05
C ILE A 55 -0.96 -1.38 6.55
N ILE A 56 -1.23 -0.30 5.81
CA ILE A 56 -0.93 -0.18 4.39
C ILE A 56 0.19 0.85 4.24
N ASN A 57 1.26 0.45 3.56
CA ASN A 57 2.37 1.32 3.21
C ASN A 57 2.32 1.64 1.70
N GLY A 58 2.42 2.93 1.34
CA GLY A 58 2.65 3.38 -0.03
C GLY A 58 3.95 4.19 -0.12
N ASP A 59 4.57 4.27 -1.30
CA ASP A 59 5.92 4.84 -1.47
C ASP A 59 6.01 6.35 -1.19
N SER A 60 4.87 7.06 -1.25
CA SER A 60 4.79 8.52 -1.09
C SER A 60 3.84 8.95 0.03
N THR A 61 3.30 8.00 0.81
CA THR A 61 2.28 8.29 1.83
C THR A 61 2.71 7.86 3.21
N SER A 62 2.21 8.59 4.20
CA SER A 62 2.22 8.13 5.58
C SER A 62 1.57 6.74 5.66
N PRO A 63 2.12 5.79 6.44
CA PRO A 63 1.51 4.48 6.59
C PRO A 63 0.07 4.64 7.07
N ALA A 64 -0.90 4.03 6.39
CA ALA A 64 -2.31 4.14 6.75
C ALA A 64 -2.76 2.92 7.57
N LEU A 65 -3.56 3.13 8.61
CA LEU A 65 -4.15 2.06 9.42
C LEU A 65 -5.59 1.84 9.00
N VAL A 66 -5.90 0.63 8.53
CA VAL A 66 -7.27 0.19 8.29
C VAL A 66 -7.79 -0.58 9.49
N VAL A 67 -9.01 -0.30 9.91
CA VAL A 67 -9.73 -1.04 10.97
C VAL A 67 -11.08 -1.50 10.43
N ILE A 68 -11.37 -2.80 10.54
CA ILE A 68 -12.59 -3.41 10.04
C ILE A 68 -13.32 -4.14 11.17
N GLY A 69 -14.63 -3.90 11.27
CA GLY A 69 -15.52 -4.68 12.09
C GLY A 69 -15.32 -4.50 13.60
N GLY A 70 -15.57 -5.59 14.33
CA GLY A 70 -15.51 -5.68 15.78
C GLY A 70 -16.89 -5.60 16.44
N ARG A 71 -16.89 -5.40 17.75
CA ARG A 71 -18.09 -5.28 18.59
C ARG A 71 -18.04 -4.03 19.45
N ASP A 72 -19.19 -3.44 19.73
CA ASP A 72 -19.34 -2.27 20.61
C ASP A 72 -19.63 -2.66 22.08
N ASN A 73 -19.80 -1.67 22.95
CA ASN A 73 -20.10 -1.89 24.37
C ASN A 73 -21.38 -2.68 24.63
N ASN A 74 -22.35 -2.61 23.72
CA ASN A 74 -23.60 -3.38 23.79
C ASN A 74 -23.43 -4.77 23.16
N SER A 75 -22.19 -5.18 22.89
CA SER A 75 -21.90 -6.47 22.31
C SER A 75 -22.46 -6.61 20.88
N GLN A 76 -22.83 -5.51 20.23
CA GLN A 76 -23.36 -5.49 18.86
C GLN A 76 -22.23 -5.40 17.84
N VAL A 77 -22.42 -6.02 16.68
CA VAL A 77 -21.42 -6.00 15.61
C VAL A 77 -21.31 -4.61 15.00
N VAL A 78 -20.07 -4.11 14.87
CA VAL A 78 -19.80 -2.79 14.32
C VAL A 78 -19.57 -2.90 12.82
N ASN A 79 -20.55 -2.47 12.03
CA ASN A 79 -20.53 -2.58 10.58
C ASN A 79 -19.80 -1.38 9.92
N GLU A 80 -18.49 -1.23 10.18
CA GLU A 80 -17.69 -0.11 9.67
C GLU A 80 -16.27 -0.52 9.24
N CYS A 81 -15.77 0.19 8.23
CA CYS A 81 -14.36 0.20 7.85
C CYS A 81 -13.83 1.63 7.99
N LEU A 82 -12.76 1.76 8.77
CA LEU A 82 -12.12 3.04 9.07
C LEU A 82 -10.71 3.04 8.50
N LEU A 83 -10.34 4.14 7.87
CA LEU A 83 -8.96 4.41 7.45
C LEU A 83 -8.44 5.59 8.24
N PHE A 84 -7.31 5.39 8.89
CA PHE A 84 -6.53 6.44 9.50
C PHE A 84 -5.27 6.66 8.67
N ASP A 85 -4.94 7.91 8.39
CA ASP A 85 -3.73 8.31 7.67
C ASP A 85 -3.14 9.61 8.26
N ASP A 86 -2.11 10.15 7.59
CA ASP A 86 -1.38 11.36 7.99
C ASP A 86 -0.74 11.32 9.39
N PHE A 87 -0.26 10.14 9.80
CA PHE A 87 0.47 9.99 11.07
C PHE A 87 1.77 10.78 11.15
N THR A 88 2.38 11.09 10.01
CA THR A 88 3.69 11.76 9.91
C THR A 88 3.61 13.27 10.06
N THR A 89 2.46 13.90 9.79
CA THR A 89 2.26 15.36 9.89
C THR A 89 1.76 15.78 11.27
N GLY A 90 1.38 14.82 12.13
CA GLY A 90 0.78 15.07 13.44
C GLY A 90 -0.67 15.57 13.37
N GLN A 91 -1.24 15.67 12.17
CA GLN A 91 -2.65 15.96 11.92
C GLN A 91 -3.32 14.67 11.45
N PHE A 92 -3.73 13.84 12.41
CA PHE A 92 -4.37 12.57 12.10
C PHE A 92 -5.65 12.79 11.32
N SER A 93 -5.84 12.01 10.27
CA SER A 93 -7.11 11.98 9.55
C SER A 93 -7.80 10.64 9.76
N CYS A 94 -9.12 10.65 9.83
CA CYS A 94 -9.93 9.43 9.91
C CYS A 94 -11.09 9.54 8.94
N LYS A 95 -11.21 8.56 8.05
CA LYS A 95 -12.32 8.46 7.10
C LYS A 95 -12.99 7.10 7.14
N LYS A 96 -14.30 7.09 6.89
CA LYS A 96 -15.06 5.85 6.72
C LYS A 96 -14.99 5.41 5.28
N ILE A 97 -14.53 4.18 5.05
CA ILE A 97 -14.54 3.57 3.72
C ILE A 97 -15.85 2.79 3.55
N PRO A 98 -16.64 3.06 2.50
CA PRO A 98 -17.85 2.31 2.23
C PRO A 98 -17.48 0.89 1.79
N LEU A 99 -17.90 -0.10 2.56
CA LEU A 99 -17.77 -1.53 2.26
C LEU A 99 -19.10 -2.24 2.50
N PRO A 100 -19.36 -3.36 1.81
CA PRO A 100 -20.57 -4.14 2.04
C PRO A 100 -20.57 -4.76 3.44
N GLU A 101 -21.76 -4.94 4.01
CA GLU A 101 -21.95 -5.54 5.33
C GLU A 101 -21.39 -6.97 5.41
N SER A 102 -21.37 -7.70 4.30
CA SER A 102 -20.72 -9.00 4.22
C SER A 102 -19.24 -8.95 4.63
N VAL A 103 -18.56 -7.82 4.45
CA VAL A 103 -17.17 -7.58 4.85
C VAL A 103 -17.08 -7.02 6.26
N THR A 104 -17.80 -5.94 6.55
CA THR A 104 -17.63 -5.15 7.77
C THR A 104 -18.44 -5.67 8.97
N GLY A 105 -19.54 -6.38 8.73
CA GLY A 105 -20.41 -6.98 9.75
C GLY A 105 -19.82 -8.26 10.33
N ARG A 106 -18.61 -8.18 10.91
CA ARG A 106 -17.95 -9.34 11.53
C ARG A 106 -16.99 -8.97 12.66
N TYR A 107 -16.69 -9.93 13.51
CA TYR A 107 -15.73 -9.82 14.61
C TYR A 107 -14.89 -11.09 14.78
N TYR A 108 -13.78 -11.02 15.53
CA TYR A 108 -12.79 -12.11 15.67
C TYR A 108 -12.30 -12.69 14.33
N HIS A 109 -12.19 -11.85 13.31
CA HIS A 109 -11.62 -12.23 12.02
C HIS A 109 -10.14 -11.86 11.94
N SER A 110 -9.43 -12.48 11.01
CA SER A 110 -8.07 -12.10 10.65
C SER A 110 -8.09 -11.10 9.50
N LEU A 111 -7.22 -10.10 9.56
CA LEU A 111 -7.01 -9.11 8.50
C LEU A 111 -5.51 -8.94 8.27
N THR A 112 -5.09 -8.97 7.01
CA THR A 112 -3.72 -8.62 6.61
C THR A 112 -3.75 -7.72 5.39
N ALA A 113 -2.77 -6.85 5.26
CA ALA A 113 -2.56 -6.05 4.07
C ALA A 113 -1.41 -6.66 3.26
N VAL A 114 -1.56 -6.69 1.93
CA VAL A 114 -0.55 -7.12 0.97
C VAL A 114 -0.33 -5.96 0.00
N THR A 115 0.86 -5.36 0.06
CA THR A 115 1.26 -4.35 -0.92
C THR A 115 1.50 -5.04 -2.27
N MET A 116 0.72 -4.64 -3.27
CA MET A 116 0.82 -5.14 -4.64
C MET A 116 1.65 -4.20 -5.51
N SER A 117 1.54 -2.90 -5.26
CA SER A 117 2.37 -1.84 -5.83
C SER A 117 2.29 -0.60 -4.94
N PRO A 118 3.05 0.48 -5.23
CA PRO A 118 3.02 1.73 -4.44
C PRO A 118 1.64 2.37 -4.33
N HIS A 119 0.76 2.09 -5.30
CA HIS A 119 -0.58 2.65 -5.40
C HIS A 119 -1.66 1.58 -5.28
N CYS A 120 -1.31 0.35 -4.90
CA CYS A 120 -2.28 -0.74 -4.80
C CYS A 120 -1.97 -1.64 -3.61
N ALA A 121 -2.93 -1.78 -2.72
CA ALA A 121 -2.86 -2.64 -1.56
C ALA A 121 -4.10 -3.55 -1.48
N TRP A 122 -3.89 -4.81 -1.17
CA TRP A 122 -4.96 -5.78 -1.00
C TRP A 122 -5.14 -6.08 0.47
N LEU A 123 -6.34 -5.92 0.98
CA LEU A 123 -6.72 -6.39 2.30
C LEU A 123 -7.31 -7.78 2.18
N VAL A 124 -6.70 -8.75 2.86
CA VAL A 124 -7.17 -10.13 2.90
C VAL A 124 -7.81 -10.38 4.25
N ILE A 125 -9.08 -10.78 4.23
CA ILE A 125 -9.88 -11.11 5.41
C ILE A 125 -10.12 -12.61 5.42
N VAL A 126 -9.98 -13.22 6.59
CA VAL A 126 -10.29 -14.65 6.79
C VAL A 126 -11.11 -14.85 8.07
N GLY A 127 -12.22 -15.57 7.92
CA GLY A 127 -13.06 -16.06 9.02
C GLY A 127 -13.80 -14.97 9.78
N GLY A 128 -14.02 -15.25 11.06
CA GLY A 128 -14.78 -14.43 11.99
C GLY A 128 -16.19 -14.94 12.26
N TYR A 129 -16.92 -14.13 13.02
CA TYR A 129 -18.30 -14.37 13.43
C TYR A 129 -19.16 -13.21 12.93
N GLU A 130 -20.40 -13.50 12.58
CA GLU A 130 -21.33 -12.49 12.03
C GLU A 130 -22.38 -12.03 13.03
N GLU A 131 -22.64 -12.82 14.08
CA GLU A 131 -23.71 -12.55 15.02
C GLU A 131 -23.32 -12.97 16.43
N PHE A 132 -23.91 -12.31 17.41
CA PHE A 132 -23.84 -12.68 18.80
C PHE A 132 -25.19 -12.42 19.45
N GLU A 133 -25.78 -13.46 20.02
CA GLU A 133 -27.07 -13.40 20.67
C GLU A 133 -27.04 -14.13 22.01
N TRP A 134 -27.91 -13.71 22.93
CA TRP A 134 -28.23 -14.50 24.11
C TRP A 134 -29.45 -15.36 23.78
N LYS A 135 -29.31 -16.68 23.88
CA LYS A 135 -30.40 -17.62 23.61
C LYS A 135 -30.85 -18.28 24.90
N ASP A 136 -32.16 -18.25 25.15
CA ASP A 136 -32.77 -19.04 26.23
C ASP A 136 -32.63 -20.53 25.89
N VAL A 137 -31.82 -21.24 26.68
CA VAL A 137 -31.60 -22.68 26.54
C VAL A 137 -32.56 -23.50 27.42
N GLY A 138 -33.52 -22.83 28.07
CA GLY A 138 -34.53 -23.41 28.93
C GLY A 138 -34.25 -23.19 30.42
N GLY A 139 -35.32 -23.18 31.22
CA GLY A 139 -35.22 -23.02 32.68
C GLY A 139 -34.86 -21.60 33.15
N GLY A 140 -34.99 -20.59 32.28
CA GLY A 140 -34.61 -19.20 32.58
C GLY A 140 -33.11 -18.94 32.49
N VAL A 141 -32.36 -19.84 31.85
CA VAL A 141 -30.93 -19.71 31.61
C VAL A 141 -30.72 -19.23 30.18
N GLU A 142 -30.07 -18.09 30.03
CA GLU A 142 -29.61 -17.60 28.73
C GLU A 142 -28.13 -17.91 28.56
N GLU A 143 -27.77 -18.44 27.40
CA GLU A 143 -26.38 -18.71 27.03
C GLU A 143 -25.95 -17.86 25.82
N PRO A 144 -24.70 -17.35 25.82
CA PRO A 144 -24.19 -16.59 24.70
C PRO A 144 -23.91 -17.51 23.52
N THR A 145 -24.54 -17.23 22.39
CA THR A 145 -24.37 -17.97 21.14
C THR A 145 -23.72 -17.06 20.10
N SER A 146 -22.61 -17.52 19.52
CA SER A 146 -21.91 -16.84 18.44
C SER A 146 -22.06 -17.61 17.14
N THR A 147 -22.48 -16.93 16.06
CA THR A 147 -22.61 -17.55 14.74
C THR A 147 -21.30 -17.40 13.97
N LEU A 148 -20.63 -18.53 13.69
CA LEU A 148 -19.40 -18.55 12.88
C LEU A 148 -19.73 -18.30 11.41
N ILE A 149 -18.86 -17.57 10.73
CA ILE A 149 -18.94 -17.46 9.27
C ILE A 149 -18.43 -18.77 8.66
N THR A 150 -19.36 -19.58 8.16
CA THR A 150 -19.06 -20.86 7.50
C THR A 150 -19.32 -20.84 6.00
N ASP A 151 -19.97 -19.80 5.49
CA ASP A 151 -20.19 -19.62 4.05
C ASP A 151 -18.85 -19.41 3.32
N THR A 152 -18.55 -20.27 2.36
CA THR A 152 -17.30 -20.25 1.57
C THR A 152 -17.07 -18.89 0.91
N ASN A 153 -18.14 -18.18 0.52
CA ASN A 153 -18.01 -16.89 -0.17
C ASN A 153 -17.57 -15.79 0.80
N ARG A 154 -17.98 -15.86 2.06
CA ARG A 154 -17.66 -14.87 3.09
C ARG A 154 -16.48 -15.26 3.98
N LEU A 155 -16.04 -16.52 3.90
CA LEU A 155 -14.94 -17.05 4.70
C LEU A 155 -13.63 -16.36 4.35
N THR A 156 -13.34 -16.17 3.06
CA THR A 156 -12.16 -15.45 2.58
C THR A 156 -12.60 -14.36 1.63
N MET A 157 -12.20 -13.12 1.91
CA MET A 157 -12.53 -11.97 1.07
C MET A 157 -11.29 -11.12 0.82
N ILE A 158 -11.20 -10.52 -0.37
CA ILE A 158 -10.14 -9.58 -0.72
C ILE A 158 -10.75 -8.23 -1.07
N ILE A 159 -10.25 -7.17 -0.44
CA ILE A 159 -10.58 -5.79 -0.79
C ILE A 159 -9.37 -5.20 -1.49
N GLU A 160 -9.57 -4.75 -2.73
CA GLU A 160 -8.55 -4.04 -3.48
C GLU A 160 -8.67 -2.54 -3.22
N LEU A 161 -7.64 -1.97 -2.62
CA LEU A 161 -7.49 -0.54 -2.40
C LEU A 161 -6.49 0.02 -3.40
N VAL A 162 -6.88 1.12 -4.05
CA VAL A 162 -6.04 1.85 -5.00
C VAL A 162 -5.86 3.27 -4.50
N TYR A 163 -4.64 3.78 -4.58
CA TYR A 163 -4.32 5.15 -4.27
C TYR A 163 -4.42 6.00 -5.54
N ILE A 164 -5.31 6.99 -5.54
CA ILE A 164 -5.55 7.87 -6.69
C ILE A 164 -4.79 9.19 -6.57
N GLU A 165 -4.64 9.89 -7.70
CA GLU A 165 -3.92 11.17 -7.78
C GLU A 165 -4.50 12.27 -6.88
N ALA A 166 -5.79 12.16 -6.52
CA ALA A 166 -6.42 13.04 -5.53
C ALA A 166 -5.84 12.91 -4.11
N GLY A 167 -4.89 12.01 -3.88
CA GLY A 167 -4.22 11.82 -2.59
C GLY A 167 -4.98 10.91 -1.64
N GLU A 168 -5.81 10.01 -2.17
CA GLU A 168 -6.73 9.22 -1.37
C GLU A 168 -6.72 7.73 -1.73
N TRP A 169 -6.86 6.87 -0.72
CA TRP A 169 -7.21 5.47 -0.92
C TRP A 169 -8.70 5.32 -1.24
N ILE A 170 -9.02 4.59 -2.30
CA ILE A 170 -10.37 4.20 -2.69
C ILE A 170 -10.49 2.68 -2.82
N VAL A 171 -11.72 2.17 -2.67
CA VAL A 171 -12.02 0.74 -2.92
C VAL A 171 -12.27 0.55 -4.41
N GLN A 172 -11.39 -0.22 -5.05
CA GLN A 172 -11.51 -0.57 -6.46
C GLN A 172 -12.39 -1.80 -6.66
N SER A 173 -12.24 -2.81 -5.80
CA SER A 173 -13.06 -4.02 -5.83
C SER A 173 -13.14 -4.71 -4.48
N VAL A 174 -14.22 -5.46 -4.27
CA VAL A 174 -14.41 -6.39 -3.16
C VAL A 174 -14.69 -7.74 -3.78
N LEU A 175 -13.88 -8.73 -3.44
CA LEU A 175 -13.91 -10.07 -4.03
C LEU A 175 -14.28 -11.06 -2.93
N ASP A 176 -15.34 -11.82 -3.19
CA ASP A 176 -15.76 -12.92 -2.33
C ASP A 176 -15.13 -14.26 -2.75
N GLY A 177 -15.39 -15.33 -1.99
CA GLY A 177 -14.86 -16.65 -2.29
C GLY A 177 -15.21 -17.18 -3.70
N ASN A 178 -16.35 -16.81 -4.28
CA ASN A 178 -16.68 -17.17 -5.66
C ASN A 178 -15.81 -16.39 -6.64
N ASP A 179 -15.69 -15.08 -6.45
CA ASP A 179 -14.88 -14.20 -7.29
C ASP A 179 -13.41 -14.66 -7.32
N LEU A 180 -12.87 -15.09 -6.18
CA LEU A 180 -11.50 -15.58 -6.04
C LEU A 180 -11.23 -16.84 -6.86
N THR A 181 -12.25 -17.63 -7.17
CA THR A 181 -12.13 -18.81 -8.04
C THR A 181 -12.41 -18.50 -9.51
N SER A 182 -12.86 -17.28 -9.82
CA SER A 182 -13.21 -16.89 -11.18
C SER A 182 -11.98 -16.80 -12.08
N LYS A 183 -12.15 -17.19 -13.35
CA LYS A 183 -11.10 -17.05 -14.37
C LYS A 183 -10.64 -15.60 -14.53
N LYS A 184 -11.58 -14.65 -14.44
CA LYS A 184 -11.31 -13.21 -14.51
C LYS A 184 -10.36 -12.76 -13.41
N TYR A 185 -10.56 -13.22 -12.17
CA TYR A 185 -9.65 -12.92 -11.07
C TYR A 185 -8.28 -13.56 -11.26
N GLN A 186 -8.20 -14.81 -11.70
CA GLN A 186 -6.93 -15.49 -11.97
C GLN A 186 -6.09 -14.75 -13.03
N GLU A 187 -6.73 -14.29 -14.11
CA GLU A 187 -6.08 -13.48 -15.15
C GLU A 187 -5.60 -12.13 -14.58
N LYS A 188 -6.45 -11.46 -13.78
CA LYS A 188 -6.09 -10.21 -13.10
C LYS A 188 -4.90 -10.39 -12.16
N TYR A 189 -4.94 -11.38 -11.27
CA TYR A 189 -3.87 -11.71 -10.33
C TYR A 189 -2.56 -12.07 -11.03
N SER A 190 -2.62 -12.84 -12.13
CA SER A 190 -1.44 -13.17 -12.94
C SER A 190 -0.73 -11.90 -13.44
N THR A 191 -1.49 -10.89 -13.88
CA THR A 191 -0.95 -9.59 -14.27
C THR A 191 -0.31 -8.86 -13.09
N TYR A 192 -1.01 -8.74 -11.95
CA TYR A 192 -0.45 -8.08 -10.75
C TYR A 192 0.77 -8.79 -10.18
N SER A 193 0.80 -10.12 -10.22
CA SER A 193 1.93 -10.89 -9.71
C SER A 193 3.22 -10.56 -10.46
N LYS A 194 3.16 -10.34 -11.77
CA LYS A 194 4.34 -9.96 -12.56
C LYS A 194 4.86 -8.58 -12.14
N THR A 195 3.96 -7.60 -12.03
CA THR A 195 4.30 -6.24 -11.59
C THR A 195 4.82 -6.23 -10.16
N ARG A 196 4.18 -6.98 -9.25
CA ARG A 196 4.61 -7.09 -7.85
C ARG A 196 5.96 -7.74 -7.73
N THR A 197 6.23 -8.84 -8.45
CA THR A 197 7.56 -9.48 -8.43
C THR A 197 8.62 -8.51 -8.92
N TRP A 198 8.40 -7.86 -10.07
CA TRP A 198 9.33 -6.85 -10.58
C TRP A 198 9.59 -5.74 -9.56
N TRP A 199 8.55 -5.22 -8.90
CA TRP A 199 8.69 -4.16 -7.90
C TRP A 199 9.36 -4.64 -6.61
N MET A 200 9.03 -5.83 -6.13
CA MET A 200 9.70 -6.43 -4.97
C MET A 200 11.19 -6.69 -5.25
N ASP A 201 11.55 -7.09 -6.46
CA ASP A 201 12.96 -7.24 -6.86
C ASP A 201 13.68 -5.88 -6.80
N GLN A 202 13.05 -4.80 -7.25
CA GLN A 202 13.60 -3.44 -7.10
C GLN A 202 13.78 -3.04 -5.62
N LEU A 203 12.81 -3.34 -4.76
CA LEU A 203 12.87 -2.98 -3.34
C LEU A 203 13.76 -3.88 -2.48
N ILE A 204 13.98 -5.14 -2.83
CA ILE A 204 14.76 -6.07 -2.02
C ILE A 204 16.23 -6.08 -2.47
N GLU A 205 16.50 -5.99 -3.78
CA GLU A 205 17.87 -6.05 -4.31
C GLU A 205 18.62 -4.71 -4.12
N TYR A 206 17.94 -3.58 -4.27
CA TYR A 206 18.59 -2.26 -4.26
C TYR A 206 19.06 -1.81 -2.86
N PRO A 207 18.27 -1.94 -1.78
CA PRO A 207 18.71 -1.55 -0.43
C PRO A 207 19.79 -2.50 0.09
N THR A 208 19.59 -3.81 0.00
CA THR A 208 20.51 -4.81 0.58
C THR A 208 21.91 -4.73 -0.01
N LYS A 209 22.02 -4.50 -1.33
CA LYS A 209 23.31 -4.40 -2.02
C LYS A 209 24.02 -3.07 -1.75
N LYS A 210 23.28 -1.96 -1.63
CA LYS A 210 23.84 -0.66 -1.23
C LYS A 210 24.23 -0.64 0.25
N GLU A 211 23.39 -1.16 1.13
CA GLU A 211 23.63 -1.21 2.57
C GLU A 211 24.84 -2.09 2.90
N MET A 212 24.98 -3.27 2.30
CA MET A 212 26.19 -4.09 2.46
C MET A 212 27.46 -3.38 1.95
N LYS A 213 27.38 -2.65 0.83
CA LYS A 213 28.53 -1.87 0.32
C LYS A 213 28.90 -0.75 1.28
N LEU A 214 27.90 -0.05 1.82
CA LEU A 214 28.11 1.04 2.77
C LEU A 214 28.67 0.52 4.10
N GLN A 215 28.16 -0.60 4.61
CA GLN A 215 28.68 -1.23 5.83
C GLN A 215 30.13 -1.68 5.67
N ARG A 216 30.50 -2.29 4.53
CA ARG A 216 31.91 -2.64 4.25
C ARG A 216 32.81 -1.40 4.21
N TYR A 217 32.32 -0.32 3.60
CA TYR A 217 33.07 0.95 3.53
C TYR A 217 33.25 1.58 4.93
N ILE A 218 32.20 1.62 5.75
CA ILE A 218 32.27 2.09 7.15
C ILE A 218 33.23 1.23 7.98
N GLN A 219 33.28 -0.07 7.74
CA GLN A 219 34.19 -0.97 8.45
C GLN A 219 35.65 -0.77 8.04
N SER A 220 35.93 -0.53 6.74
CA SER A 220 37.25 -0.16 6.23
C SER A 220 37.76 1.13 6.87
N LEU A 221 36.92 2.17 6.89
CA LEU A 221 37.26 3.47 7.47
C LEU A 221 37.59 3.37 8.97
N HIS A 222 36.85 2.55 9.73
CA HIS A 222 37.16 2.32 11.15
C HIS A 222 38.54 1.66 11.34
N GLN A 223 38.89 0.72 10.47
CA GLN A 223 40.17 0.01 10.54
C GLN A 223 41.35 0.93 10.22
N GLU A 224 41.21 1.77 9.19
CA GLU A 224 42.20 2.80 8.85
C GLU A 224 42.36 3.84 9.97
N LEU A 225 41.24 4.29 10.56
CA LEU A 225 41.26 5.23 11.69
C LEU A 225 41.99 4.65 12.91
N GLN A 226 41.78 3.35 13.19
CA GLN A 226 42.45 2.66 14.30
C GLN A 226 43.97 2.58 14.07
N VAL A 227 44.40 2.24 12.85
CA VAL A 227 45.83 2.20 12.49
C VAL A 227 46.46 3.60 12.60
N ALA A 228 45.78 4.63 12.09
CA ALA A 228 46.25 6.01 12.22
C ALA A 228 46.38 6.45 13.68
N HIS A 229 45.44 6.06 14.55
CA HIS A 229 45.50 6.35 15.97
C HIS A 229 46.68 5.63 16.65
N GLN A 230 46.91 4.35 16.32
CA GLN A 230 48.03 3.57 16.83
C GLN A 230 49.37 4.23 16.44
N ASN A 231 49.51 4.62 15.17
CA ASN A 231 50.70 5.29 14.65
C ASN A 231 50.97 6.63 15.34
N LYS A 232 49.90 7.40 15.61
CA LYS A 232 50.00 8.67 16.34
C LYS A 232 50.53 8.47 17.76
N VAL A 233 50.02 7.48 18.49
CA VAL A 233 50.47 7.17 19.86
C VAL A 233 51.94 6.75 19.86
N SER A 234 52.34 5.83 18.98
CA SER A 234 53.74 5.40 18.85
C SER A 234 54.69 6.55 18.52
N LEU A 235 54.28 7.47 17.63
CA LEU A 235 55.06 8.68 17.31
C LEU A 235 55.21 9.59 18.54
N GLN A 236 54.14 9.77 19.31
CA GLN A 236 54.15 10.62 20.49
C GLN A 236 55.04 10.03 21.60
N GLU A 237 55.00 8.72 21.81
CA GLU A 237 55.90 8.01 22.73
C GLU A 237 57.36 8.15 22.31
N ALA A 238 57.67 7.90 21.03
CA ALA A 238 59.02 8.05 20.49
C ALA A 238 59.58 9.48 20.64
N LEU A 239 58.71 10.50 20.50
CA LEU A 239 59.09 11.91 20.69
C LEU A 239 59.41 12.22 22.16
N THR A 240 58.61 11.69 23.09
CA THR A 240 58.83 11.90 24.53
C THR A 240 60.08 11.20 25.06
N GLU A 241 60.40 10.00 24.55
CA GLU A 241 61.62 9.28 24.91
C GLU A 241 62.87 9.99 24.35
N ALA A 242 62.82 10.45 23.09
CA ALA A 242 63.92 11.21 22.49
C ALA A 242 64.24 12.52 23.25
N ASN A 243 63.22 13.18 23.80
CA ASN A 243 63.40 14.39 24.60
C ASN A 243 63.98 14.13 26.01
N LYS A 244 63.83 12.91 26.56
CA LYS A 244 64.42 12.55 27.86
C LYS A 244 65.90 12.17 27.75
N GLN A 245 66.33 11.64 26.60
CA GLN A 245 67.70 11.13 26.38
C GLN A 245 68.71 12.18 25.88
N ALA A 246 68.41 13.48 25.96
CA ALA A 246 69.27 14.55 25.44
C ALA A 246 70.61 14.67 26.21
N ASN A 247 71.62 13.91 25.76
CA ASN A 247 73.04 14.18 25.94
C ASN A 247 73.65 14.49 24.56
N PHE A 248 74.34 15.62 24.45
CA PHE A 248 74.44 16.42 23.23
C PHE A 248 75.35 15.90 22.10
N ASP A 249 76.12 14.82 22.30
CA ASP A 249 77.23 14.50 21.38
C ASP A 249 76.97 13.36 20.38
N LYS A 250 75.83 12.67 20.45
CA LYS A 250 75.40 11.64 19.45
C LYS A 250 74.35 12.15 18.45
N ILE A 251 74.02 13.43 18.53
CA ILE A 251 72.84 14.03 17.90
C ILE A 251 72.97 14.14 16.37
N GLU A 252 74.17 14.30 15.84
CA GLU A 252 74.37 14.62 14.42
C GLU A 252 74.12 13.41 13.50
N THR A 253 74.49 12.20 13.94
CA THR A 253 74.29 10.94 13.19
C THR A 253 72.86 10.40 13.31
N VAL A 254 72.20 10.54 14.47
CA VAL A 254 70.81 10.10 14.66
C VAL A 254 69.81 11.08 14.02
N LYS A 255 70.15 12.38 13.94
CA LYS A 255 69.34 13.37 13.19
C LYS A 255 69.32 13.05 11.70
N SER A 256 70.44 12.64 11.09
CA SER A 256 70.47 12.37 9.65
C SER A 256 69.62 11.16 9.27
N GLU A 257 69.69 10.06 10.03
CA GLU A 257 68.89 8.85 9.75
C GLU A 257 67.38 9.08 9.98
N LYS A 258 66.99 9.75 11.07
CA LYS A 258 65.57 10.08 11.31
C LYS A 258 65.01 11.13 10.35
N LEU A 259 65.83 12.07 9.90
CA LEU A 259 65.42 13.05 8.89
C LEU A 259 65.20 12.36 7.53
N GLU A 260 66.01 11.35 7.22
CA GLU A 260 65.85 10.52 6.02
C GLU A 260 64.58 9.67 6.09
N GLU A 261 64.23 9.10 7.25
CA GLU A 261 62.93 8.44 7.47
C GLU A 261 61.73 9.41 7.36
N VAL A 262 61.83 10.62 7.91
CA VAL A 262 60.78 11.64 7.80
C VAL A 262 60.61 12.10 6.35
N LEU A 263 61.70 12.26 5.59
CA LEU A 263 61.64 12.56 4.16
C LEU A 263 60.98 11.42 3.37
N LYS A 264 61.24 10.16 3.75
CA LYS A 264 60.57 8.98 3.17
C LYS A 264 59.08 8.94 3.48
N ALA A 265 58.70 9.19 4.74
CA ALA A 265 57.30 9.25 5.16
C ALA A 265 56.57 10.43 4.49
N GLN A 266 57.24 11.58 4.33
CA GLN A 266 56.69 12.73 3.64
C GLN A 266 56.51 12.48 2.14
N ALA A 267 57.44 11.73 1.51
CA ALA A 267 57.28 11.27 0.13
C ALA A 267 56.10 10.30 -0.02
N GLN A 268 55.93 9.34 0.90
CA GLN A 268 54.77 8.43 0.92
C GLN A 268 53.45 9.18 1.09
N LEU A 269 53.40 10.16 2.00
CA LEU A 269 52.23 11.03 2.20
C LEU A 269 51.89 11.86 0.96
N GLN A 270 52.90 12.23 0.18
CA GLN A 270 52.73 12.96 -1.06
C GLN A 270 52.21 12.05 -2.19
N GLU A 271 52.65 10.79 -2.23
CA GLU A 271 52.12 9.73 -3.10
C GLU A 271 50.65 9.41 -2.77
N GLU A 272 50.32 9.22 -1.48
CA GLU A 272 48.93 8.97 -1.05
C GLU A 272 48.00 10.14 -1.39
N LYS A 273 48.46 11.38 -1.21
CA LYS A 273 47.72 12.57 -1.67
C LYS A 273 47.47 12.55 -3.18
N GLN A 274 48.44 12.08 -3.95
CA GLN A 274 48.32 11.99 -5.40
C GLN A 274 47.29 10.92 -5.80
N ILE A 275 47.28 9.76 -5.12
CA ILE A 275 46.29 8.70 -5.30
C ILE A 275 44.87 9.19 -4.94
N ILE A 276 44.70 9.86 -3.80
CA ILE A 276 43.40 10.41 -3.38
C ILE A 276 42.88 11.43 -4.40
N THR A 277 43.79 12.25 -4.95
CA THR A 277 43.42 13.24 -5.98
C THR A 277 43.00 12.56 -7.28
N GLU A 278 43.70 11.50 -7.68
CA GLU A 278 43.35 10.72 -8.88
C GLU A 278 42.01 9.99 -8.74
N ASP A 279 41.74 9.41 -7.57
CA ASP A 279 40.47 8.76 -7.28
C ASP A 279 39.32 9.75 -7.15
N TYR A 280 39.58 10.96 -6.63
CA TYR A 280 38.59 12.04 -6.62
C TYR A 280 38.18 12.45 -8.04
N GLU A 281 39.13 12.61 -8.96
CA GLU A 281 38.82 12.91 -10.37
C GLU A 281 38.07 11.75 -11.05
N LYS A 282 38.44 10.49 -10.79
CA LYS A 282 37.65 9.33 -11.28
C LYS A 282 36.23 9.30 -10.73
N LEU A 283 36.04 9.67 -9.46
CA LEU A 283 34.72 9.75 -8.84
C LEU A 283 33.87 10.84 -9.50
N LYS A 284 34.49 11.98 -9.82
CA LYS A 284 33.86 13.11 -10.49
C LYS A 284 33.34 12.75 -11.88
N VAL A 285 34.09 11.96 -12.66
CA VAL A 285 33.62 11.44 -13.96
C VAL A 285 32.39 10.54 -13.78
N LYS A 286 32.39 9.65 -12.78
CA LYS A 286 31.24 8.78 -12.50
C LYS A 286 30.00 9.56 -12.05
N VAL A 287 30.18 10.63 -11.28
CA VAL A 287 29.08 11.51 -10.88
C VAL A 287 28.47 12.18 -12.10
N ALA A 288 29.29 12.65 -13.05
CA ALA A 288 28.80 13.22 -14.30
C ALA A 288 28.02 12.20 -15.15
N ASP A 289 28.48 10.95 -15.24
CA ASP A 289 27.73 9.87 -15.92
C ASP A 289 26.36 9.62 -15.26
N TYR A 290 26.28 9.68 -13.92
CA TYR A 290 25.01 9.54 -13.20
C TYR A 290 24.08 10.73 -13.40
N GLU A 291 24.61 11.96 -13.48
CA GLU A 291 23.80 13.15 -13.78
C GLU A 291 23.17 13.05 -15.18
N ILE A 292 23.91 12.55 -16.18
CA ILE A 292 23.39 12.29 -17.52
C ILE A 292 22.26 11.23 -17.46
N TYR A 293 22.51 10.12 -16.78
CA TYR A 293 21.52 9.03 -16.64
C TYR A 293 20.24 9.48 -15.92
N ILE A 294 20.35 10.32 -14.90
CA ILE A 294 19.18 10.92 -14.21
C ILE A 294 18.39 11.80 -15.18
N THR A 295 19.09 12.60 -15.99
CA THR A 295 18.45 13.49 -16.97
C THR A 295 17.69 12.69 -18.05
N GLU A 296 18.27 11.60 -18.54
CA GLU A 296 17.60 10.69 -19.49
C GLU A 296 16.33 10.07 -18.89
N ILE A 297 16.38 9.63 -17.63
CA ILE A 297 15.20 9.11 -16.91
C ILE A 297 14.12 10.19 -16.76
N GLU A 298 14.48 11.43 -16.45
CA GLU A 298 13.53 12.53 -16.33
C GLU A 298 12.84 12.84 -17.67
N GLU A 299 13.58 12.78 -18.78
CA GLU A 299 13.03 12.93 -20.13
C GLU A 299 12.10 11.76 -20.53
N GLU A 300 12.49 10.52 -20.25
CA GLU A 300 11.62 9.35 -20.47
C GLU A 300 10.34 9.45 -19.65
N LYS A 301 10.43 9.85 -18.38
CA LYS A 301 9.27 10.05 -17.52
C LYS A 301 8.31 11.08 -18.11
N LYS A 302 8.83 12.18 -18.65
CA LYS A 302 8.02 13.22 -19.29
C LYS A 302 7.30 12.70 -20.54
N GLN A 303 7.98 11.91 -21.38
CA GLN A 303 7.35 11.30 -22.56
C GLN A 303 6.21 10.34 -22.17
N VAL A 304 6.43 9.53 -21.12
CA VAL A 304 5.40 8.61 -20.61
C VAL A 304 4.18 9.36 -20.09
N GLU A 305 4.37 10.49 -19.40
CA GLU A 305 3.27 11.34 -18.92
C GLU A 305 2.46 11.90 -20.11
N GLU A 306 3.12 12.39 -21.16
CA GLU A 306 2.46 12.89 -22.39
C GLU A 306 1.70 11.79 -23.15
N GLU A 307 2.22 10.56 -23.17
CA GLU A 307 1.50 9.41 -23.76
C GLU A 307 0.28 8.99 -22.92
N LYS A 308 0.38 9.07 -21.59
CA LYS A 308 -0.73 8.77 -20.67
C LYS A 308 -1.88 9.75 -20.85
N GLU A 309 -1.62 11.05 -20.98
CA GLU A 309 -2.65 12.06 -21.24
C GLU A 309 -3.39 11.80 -22.56
N LYS A 310 -2.65 11.49 -23.64
CA LYS A 310 -3.26 11.16 -24.95
C LYS A 310 -4.13 9.90 -24.87
N LEU A 311 -3.72 8.91 -24.07
CA LEU A 311 -4.48 7.68 -23.88
C LEU A 311 -5.79 7.94 -23.11
N GLU A 312 -5.75 8.80 -22.08
CA GLU A 312 -6.95 9.21 -21.34
C GLU A 312 -7.95 9.97 -22.21
N GLU A 313 -7.48 10.91 -23.05
CA GLU A 313 -8.36 11.60 -24.01
C GLU A 313 -9.04 10.62 -24.95
N LYS A 314 -8.29 9.65 -25.49
CA LYS A 314 -8.84 8.62 -26.39
C LYS A 314 -9.85 7.73 -25.68
N TYR A 315 -9.58 7.34 -24.43
CA TYR A 315 -10.50 6.56 -23.61
C TYR A 315 -11.82 7.31 -23.34
N LEU A 316 -11.74 8.62 -23.05
CA LEU A 316 -12.93 9.44 -22.83
C LEU A 316 -13.77 9.58 -24.11
N GLN A 317 -13.12 9.77 -25.27
CA GLN A 317 -13.79 9.78 -26.57
C GLN A 317 -14.51 8.45 -26.86
N GLU A 318 -13.84 7.30 -26.69
CA GLU A 318 -14.44 5.98 -26.89
C GLU A 318 -15.65 5.74 -25.98
N LYS A 319 -15.57 6.18 -24.71
CA LYS A 319 -16.67 6.10 -23.75
C LYS A 319 -17.89 6.91 -24.20
N GLN A 320 -17.66 8.09 -24.79
CA GLN A 320 -18.73 8.94 -25.29
C GLN A 320 -19.39 8.35 -26.54
N ILE A 321 -18.60 7.86 -27.50
CA ILE A 321 -19.08 7.13 -28.68
C ILE A 321 -19.91 5.90 -28.27
N THR A 322 -19.44 5.13 -27.29
CA THR A 322 -20.16 3.95 -26.78
C THR A 322 -21.52 4.32 -26.19
N LYS A 323 -21.62 5.47 -25.53
CA LYS A 323 -22.89 5.96 -24.96
C LYS A 323 -23.87 6.36 -26.06
N GLU A 324 -23.40 7.05 -27.10
CA GLU A 324 -24.22 7.42 -28.26
C GLU A 324 -24.74 6.19 -29.00
N LEU A 325 -23.86 5.22 -29.31
CA LEU A 325 -24.25 3.96 -29.96
C LEU A 325 -25.28 3.17 -29.15
N LYS A 326 -25.15 3.14 -27.82
CA LYS A 326 -26.16 2.49 -26.96
C LYS A 326 -27.53 3.16 -27.04
N SER A 327 -27.57 4.48 -27.15
CA SER A 327 -28.83 5.22 -27.33
C SER A 327 -29.46 4.89 -28.68
N GLU A 328 -28.66 4.91 -29.76
CA GLU A 328 -29.14 4.64 -31.11
C GLU A 328 -29.65 3.19 -31.27
N VAL A 329 -28.98 2.23 -30.62
CA VAL A 329 -29.44 0.83 -30.57
C VAL A 329 -30.78 0.73 -29.85
N ALA A 330 -30.97 1.41 -28.71
CA ALA A 330 -32.24 1.40 -27.98
C ALA A 330 -33.40 2.01 -28.80
N ASP A 331 -33.13 3.10 -29.53
CA ASP A 331 -34.12 3.72 -30.42
C ASP A 331 -34.51 2.78 -31.58
N ASN A 332 -33.53 2.09 -32.16
CA ASN A 332 -33.75 1.11 -33.23
C ASN A 332 -34.51 -0.14 -32.75
N GLU A 333 -34.24 -0.62 -31.54
CA GLU A 333 -35.00 -1.71 -30.90
C GLU A 333 -36.45 -1.31 -30.68
N LEU A 334 -36.71 -0.08 -30.20
CA LEU A 334 -38.06 0.46 -30.01
C LEU A 334 -38.81 0.57 -31.35
N TYR A 335 -38.13 1.06 -32.39
CA TYR A 335 -38.70 1.15 -33.74
C TYR A 335 -39.06 -0.23 -34.31
N THR A 336 -38.19 -1.22 -34.11
CA THR A 336 -38.43 -2.60 -34.55
C THR A 336 -39.60 -3.23 -33.79
N ALA A 337 -39.69 -3.02 -32.48
CA ALA A 337 -40.82 -3.49 -31.67
C ALA A 337 -42.16 -2.89 -32.16
N LYS A 338 -42.16 -1.60 -32.55
CA LYS A 338 -43.34 -0.93 -33.12
C LYS A 338 -43.76 -1.56 -34.45
N LEU A 339 -42.81 -1.79 -35.36
CA LEU A 339 -43.09 -2.46 -36.64
C LEU A 339 -43.60 -3.90 -36.46
N MET A 340 -43.06 -4.66 -35.50
CA MET A 340 -43.55 -6.01 -35.20
C MET A 340 -45.01 -5.97 -34.73
N LYS A 341 -45.36 -5.02 -33.86
CA LYS A 341 -46.73 -4.85 -33.36
C LYS A 341 -47.72 -4.47 -34.47
N GLU A 342 -47.34 -3.55 -35.36
CA GLU A 342 -48.16 -3.20 -36.53
C GLU A 342 -48.35 -4.41 -37.47
N ARG A 343 -47.28 -5.19 -37.73
CA ARG A 343 -47.38 -6.40 -38.54
C ARG A 343 -48.34 -7.43 -37.94
N GLU A 344 -48.31 -7.62 -36.63
CA GLU A 344 -49.18 -8.55 -35.92
C GLU A 344 -50.66 -8.11 -35.97
N GLN A 345 -50.93 -6.81 -35.82
CA GLN A 345 -52.27 -6.24 -36.02
C GLN A 345 -52.78 -6.45 -37.45
N TRP A 346 -51.94 -6.24 -38.47
CA TRP A 346 -52.29 -6.50 -39.87
C TRP A 346 -52.60 -7.99 -40.14
N SER A 347 -51.86 -8.91 -39.51
CA SER A 347 -52.15 -10.35 -39.60
C SER A 347 -53.51 -10.71 -38.98
N GLN A 348 -53.82 -10.20 -37.79
CA GLN A 348 -55.10 -10.43 -37.12
C GLN A 348 -56.31 -9.85 -37.89
N MET A 349 -56.15 -8.68 -38.53
CA MET A 349 -57.18 -8.11 -39.40
C MET A 349 -57.48 -8.99 -40.62
N LYS A 350 -56.45 -9.63 -41.23
CA LYS A 350 -56.66 -10.57 -42.33
C LYS A 350 -57.42 -11.81 -41.86
N GLU A 351 -57.06 -12.39 -40.71
CA GLU A 351 -57.75 -13.57 -40.16
C GLU A 351 -59.22 -13.28 -39.83
N THR A 352 -59.51 -12.14 -39.19
CA THR A 352 -60.89 -11.76 -38.84
C THR A 352 -61.76 -11.38 -40.06
N SER A 353 -61.17 -10.88 -41.14
CA SER A 353 -61.87 -10.64 -42.41
C SER A 353 -62.26 -11.91 -43.17
N THR A 354 -61.82 -13.10 -42.70
CA THR A 354 -62.09 -14.40 -43.34
C THR A 354 -63.30 -15.12 -42.72
N ILE A 355 -64.12 -14.45 -41.91
CA ILE A 355 -65.40 -14.96 -41.41
C ILE A 355 -66.52 -14.60 -42.40
N GLY A 356 -66.78 -15.51 -43.36
CA GLY A 356 -68.11 -15.85 -43.86
C GLY A 356 -68.91 -14.83 -44.67
N LEU A 357 -68.49 -14.49 -45.88
CA LEU A 357 -69.43 -14.11 -46.95
C LEU A 357 -69.95 -15.39 -47.64
N GLN A 358 -70.99 -16.02 -47.07
CA GLN A 358 -71.76 -17.03 -47.80
C GLN A 358 -72.58 -16.33 -48.90
N PHE A 359 -72.05 -16.32 -50.12
CA PHE A 359 -72.84 -16.00 -51.30
C PHE A 359 -73.77 -17.18 -51.61
N ASN A 360 -75.05 -17.04 -51.25
CA ASN A 360 -76.11 -17.91 -51.75
C ASN A 360 -76.33 -17.64 -53.25
N TYR A 361 -75.63 -18.38 -54.10
CA TYR A 361 -75.97 -18.45 -55.52
C TYR A 361 -77.13 -19.45 -55.71
N LEU A 362 -78.33 -18.93 -55.96
CA LEU A 362 -79.42 -19.69 -56.56
C LEU A 362 -79.06 -19.98 -58.02
N ILE A 363 -78.81 -21.24 -58.34
CA ILE A 363 -78.72 -21.74 -59.72
C ILE A 363 -80.13 -22.13 -60.16
N PRO A 364 -80.74 -21.47 -61.17
CA PRO A 364 -82.00 -21.93 -61.74
C PRO A 364 -81.73 -23.16 -62.63
N SER A 365 -82.48 -24.22 -62.39
CA SER A 365 -82.54 -25.40 -63.25
C SER A 365 -83.12 -25.03 -64.62
N MET A 366 -82.37 -25.30 -65.68
CA MET A 366 -82.89 -25.53 -67.04
C MET A 366 -82.18 -26.71 -67.67
#